data_AF-A0A6F8V501-F1
#
_entry.id   AF-A0A6F8V501-F1
#
_cell.length_a   1.000
_cell.length_b   1.000
_cell.length_c   1.000
_cell.angle_alpha   90.00
_cell.angle_beta   90.00
_cell.angle_gamma   90.00
#
_symmetry.space_group_name_H-M   'P 1'
#
loop_
_entity.id
_entity.type
_entity.pdbx_description
1 polymer ?
#
loop_
_entity_poly.entity_id
_entity_poly.type
_entity_poly.pdbx_seq_one_letter_code
_entity_poly.pdbx_strand_id
1 'polypeptide(L)'
;MLVDMLREQQLDFVYEDGYPAQDAFEPVKARLEKAFIYVLDSNAMALAANVALSKPSSLLSALPFAKLPFPRVFIEFSNEDLKRSMAGLGSTNVRPPHTATKLIRSGFLIEDQGDHLLVDYIMAQQYGDKTVVELSPAQGVFDLADVELPDGSAPNPFSSERPEAISGKMQEHLTLIAKSPLEGRCYHNLQVRFRWRPHPDLARMSLSQKRMMGSDQVEAIRERQAMEARRLFNLAILPTLILLNCRNAVEINSVAAPDKLNKQRAKKNKPPIGAYNEIRIKLNAARQRMASRAGASVREMTAAYVTGHFKVRKSGIFWWSPHVRMGTLPPDLSAPPKIRKVTA
;
A
#
# COMPACT_ATOMS: atom_id res chain seq x y z
N MET A 1 -2.26 2.04 -15.87
CA MET A 1 -2.32 2.16 -14.40
C MET A 1 -3.69 1.66 -13.93
N LEU A 2 -3.91 1.43 -12.63
CA LEU A 2 -5.21 0.93 -12.15
C LEU A 2 -6.32 1.92 -12.45
N VAL A 3 -6.06 3.22 -12.31
CA VAL A 3 -7.01 4.28 -12.69
C VAL A 3 -7.42 4.19 -14.17
N ASP A 4 -6.48 3.90 -15.07
CA ASP A 4 -6.79 3.74 -16.50
C ASP A 4 -7.60 2.48 -16.76
N MET A 5 -7.28 1.38 -16.06
CA MET A 5 -8.02 0.11 -16.18
C MET A 5 -9.48 0.30 -15.73
N LEU A 6 -9.70 1.04 -14.64
CA LEU A 6 -11.05 1.36 -14.18
C LEU A 6 -11.80 2.25 -15.18
N ARG A 7 -11.15 3.26 -15.76
CA ARG A 7 -11.73 4.11 -16.82
C ARG A 7 -12.08 3.32 -18.07
N GLU A 8 -11.24 2.36 -18.46
CA GLU A 8 -11.47 1.49 -19.62
C GLU A 8 -12.52 0.40 -19.35
N GLN A 9 -12.81 0.09 -18.08
CA GLN A 9 -13.72 -0.99 -17.74
C GLN A 9 -15.16 -0.67 -18.17
N GLN A 10 -15.70 -1.60 -18.96
CA GLN A 10 -17.10 -1.70 -19.33
C GLN A 10 -17.65 -3.01 -18.77
N LEU A 11 -18.71 -2.92 -17.98
CA LEU A 11 -19.43 -4.06 -17.44
C LEU A 11 -20.74 -4.26 -18.22
N ASP A 12 -20.73 -5.16 -19.19
CA ASP A 12 -21.89 -5.50 -20.03
C ASP A 12 -22.85 -6.46 -19.31
N PHE A 13 -22.97 -6.34 -17.99
CA PHE A 13 -23.82 -7.19 -17.16
C PHE A 13 -24.98 -6.38 -16.59
N VAL A 14 -26.19 -6.91 -16.75
CA VAL A 14 -27.42 -6.37 -16.18
C VAL A 14 -27.98 -7.41 -15.22
N TYR A 15 -28.24 -6.99 -13.98
CA TYR A 15 -28.85 -7.86 -12.97
C TYR A 15 -30.29 -8.22 -13.35
N GLU A 16 -30.83 -9.30 -12.77
CA GLU A 16 -32.21 -9.77 -13.05
C GLU A 16 -33.29 -8.70 -12.83
N ASP A 17 -33.01 -7.73 -11.96
CA ASP A 17 -33.91 -6.62 -11.66
C ASP A 17 -33.68 -5.38 -12.55
N GLY A 18 -32.99 -5.55 -13.68
CA GLY A 18 -32.76 -4.53 -14.69
C GLY A 18 -31.66 -3.53 -14.35
N TYR A 19 -30.97 -3.67 -13.21
CA TYR A 19 -29.90 -2.75 -12.82
C TYR A 19 -28.62 -3.00 -13.63
N PRO A 20 -28.08 -2.01 -14.37
CA PRO A 20 -26.80 -2.14 -15.04
C PRO A 20 -25.64 -2.15 -14.03
N ALA A 21 -24.76 -3.15 -14.08
CA ALA A 21 -23.63 -3.24 -13.15
C ALA A 21 -22.64 -2.06 -13.32
N GLN A 22 -22.54 -1.51 -14.53
CA GLN A 22 -21.73 -0.35 -14.84
C GLN A 22 -22.08 0.87 -13.97
N ASP A 23 -23.37 1.10 -13.73
CA ASP A 23 -23.87 2.29 -13.01
C ASP A 23 -23.33 2.37 -11.58
N ALA A 24 -22.96 1.23 -10.99
CA ALA A 24 -22.38 1.16 -9.66
C ALA A 24 -20.98 1.80 -9.57
N PHE A 25 -20.28 1.94 -10.70
CA PHE A 25 -18.92 2.47 -10.77
C PHE A 25 -18.85 3.94 -11.20
N GLU A 26 -19.92 4.51 -11.76
CA GLU A 26 -19.92 5.89 -12.25
C GLU A 26 -19.64 6.93 -11.15
N PRO A 27 -20.21 6.82 -9.93
CA PRO A 27 -19.88 7.75 -8.85
C PRO A 27 -18.40 7.73 -8.45
N VAL A 28 -17.76 6.55 -8.35
CA VAL A 28 -16.34 6.45 -8.01
C VAL A 28 -15.45 6.97 -9.14
N LYS A 29 -15.82 6.73 -10.40
CA LYS A 29 -15.13 7.30 -11.57
C LYS A 29 -15.18 8.82 -11.55
N ALA A 30 -16.34 9.41 -11.29
CA ALA A 30 -16.49 10.85 -11.17
C ALA A 30 -15.65 11.46 -10.04
N ARG A 31 -15.49 10.74 -8.93
CA ARG A 31 -14.61 11.15 -7.83
C ARG A 31 -13.13 11.03 -8.20
N LEU A 32 -12.73 9.96 -8.89
CA LEU A 32 -11.38 9.74 -9.39
C LEU A 32 -10.92 10.80 -10.41
N GLU A 33 -11.80 11.29 -11.28
CA GLU A 33 -11.44 12.36 -12.22
C GLU A 33 -10.97 13.65 -11.53
N LYS A 34 -11.38 13.85 -10.27
CA LYS A 34 -11.01 15.00 -9.44
C LYS A 34 -9.85 14.71 -8.49
N ALA A 35 -9.32 13.49 -8.50
CA ALA A 35 -8.29 13.04 -7.57
C ALA A 35 -6.88 13.34 -8.11
N PHE A 36 -5.97 13.68 -7.21
CA PHE A 36 -4.55 13.66 -7.53
C PHE A 36 -4.03 12.23 -7.52
N ILE A 37 -3.53 11.77 -8.67
CA ILE A 37 -3.09 10.40 -8.88
C ILE A 37 -1.62 10.26 -8.47
N TYR A 38 -1.35 9.34 -7.55
CA TYR A 38 -0.03 8.95 -7.11
C TYR A 38 0.21 7.47 -7.39
N VAL A 39 1.35 7.17 -8.01
CA VAL A 39 1.79 5.80 -8.27
C VAL A 39 3.06 5.52 -7.47
N LEU A 40 3.03 4.46 -6.66
CA LEU A 40 4.21 3.98 -5.94
C LEU A 40 5.05 3.09 -6.86
N ASP A 41 6.31 3.48 -7.07
CA ASP A 41 7.30 2.61 -7.70
C ASP A 41 7.77 1.53 -6.71
N SER A 42 8.62 0.62 -7.19
CA SER A 42 9.14 -0.49 -6.39
C SER A 42 9.98 -0.03 -5.19
N ASN A 43 10.68 1.10 -5.30
CA ASN A 43 11.50 1.64 -4.22
C ASN A 43 10.62 2.29 -3.14
N ALA A 44 9.68 3.15 -3.54
CA ALA A 44 8.70 3.76 -2.66
C ALA A 44 7.88 2.68 -1.93
N MET A 45 7.52 1.59 -2.61
CA MET A 45 6.87 0.44 -1.98
C MET A 45 7.75 -0.24 -0.94
N ALA A 46 9.04 -0.48 -1.25
CA ALA A 46 9.97 -1.06 -0.29
C ALA A 46 10.13 -0.17 0.96
N LEU A 47 10.12 1.15 0.78
CA LEU A 47 10.17 2.11 1.87
C LEU A 47 8.89 2.10 2.71
N ALA A 48 7.73 2.11 2.06
CA ALA A 48 6.43 2.02 2.73
C ALA A 48 6.33 0.73 3.57
N ALA A 49 6.71 -0.43 2.99
CA ALA A 49 6.77 -1.69 3.73
C ALA A 49 7.73 -1.63 4.93
N ASN A 50 8.88 -0.96 4.77
CA ASN A 50 9.83 -0.78 5.86
C ASN A 50 9.28 0.13 6.99
N VAL A 51 8.55 1.18 6.62
CA VAL A 51 7.85 2.07 7.56
C VAL A 51 6.74 1.33 8.28
N ALA A 52 5.97 0.48 7.58
CA ALA A 52 4.91 -0.33 8.18
C ALA A 52 5.41 -1.21 9.34
N LEU A 53 6.66 -1.67 9.29
CA LEU A 53 7.30 -2.46 10.34
C LEU A 53 8.05 -1.63 11.39
N SER A 54 7.83 -0.31 11.44
CA SER A 54 8.32 0.54 12.52
C SER A 54 7.62 0.23 13.84
N LYS A 55 8.10 0.79 14.95
CA LYS A 55 7.41 0.66 16.23
C LYS A 55 5.97 1.17 16.11
N PRO A 56 4.96 0.41 16.53
CA PRO A 56 3.57 0.88 16.53
C PRO A 56 3.37 2.23 17.23
N SER A 57 4.04 2.46 18.36
CA SER A 57 4.03 3.75 19.07
C SER A 57 4.53 4.90 18.19
N SER A 58 5.59 4.68 17.40
CA SER A 58 6.10 5.66 16.46
C SER A 58 5.13 5.95 15.33
N LEU A 59 4.47 4.93 14.78
CA LEU A 59 3.44 5.10 13.73
C LEU A 59 2.25 5.90 14.26
N LEU A 60 1.80 5.59 15.48
CA LEU A 60 0.72 6.31 16.15
C LEU A 60 1.08 7.79 16.37
N SER A 61 2.30 8.05 16.85
CA SER A 61 2.83 9.41 17.03
C SER A 61 2.96 10.21 15.73
N ALA A 62 2.94 9.53 14.58
CA ALA A 62 3.06 10.14 13.26
C ALA A 62 1.69 10.56 12.66
N LEU A 63 0.58 10.03 13.17
CA LEU A 63 -0.76 10.29 12.64
C LEU A 63 -1.12 11.79 12.52
N PRO A 64 -0.79 12.67 13.48
CA PRO A 64 -1.15 14.10 13.38
C PRO A 64 -0.52 14.80 12.17
N PHE A 65 0.51 14.21 11.58
CA PHE A 65 1.19 14.70 10.40
C PHE A 65 0.85 13.90 9.13
N ALA A 66 0.11 12.80 9.21
CA ALA A 66 -0.22 11.94 8.06
C ALA A 66 -1.37 12.51 7.22
N LYS A 67 -1.26 13.77 6.81
CA LYS A 67 -2.28 14.52 6.07
C LYS A 67 -2.24 14.22 4.59
N LEU A 68 -3.38 14.36 3.90
CA LEU A 68 -3.38 14.29 2.45
C LEU A 68 -2.75 15.56 1.87
N PRO A 69 -1.92 15.47 0.81
CA PRO A 69 -1.38 16.65 0.12
C PRO A 69 -2.46 17.42 -0.65
N PHE A 70 -3.59 16.78 -0.96
CA PHE A 70 -4.75 17.35 -1.63
C PHE A 70 -6.03 16.76 -1.02
N PRO A 71 -7.18 17.45 -1.09
CA PRO A 71 -8.43 16.98 -0.46
C PRO A 71 -8.88 15.59 -0.92
N ARG A 72 -8.50 15.20 -2.14
CA ARG A 72 -8.76 13.88 -2.71
C ARG A 72 -7.52 13.38 -3.45
N VAL A 73 -7.04 12.21 -3.05
CA VAL A 73 -5.90 11.53 -3.70
C VAL A 73 -6.26 10.11 -4.06
N PHE A 74 -5.69 9.61 -5.14
CA PHE A 74 -5.69 8.20 -5.46
C PHE A 74 -4.26 7.67 -5.39
N ILE A 75 -4.00 6.74 -4.48
CA ILE A 75 -2.68 6.12 -4.33
C ILE A 75 -2.79 4.69 -4.82
N GLU A 76 -2.01 4.31 -5.82
CA GLU A 76 -1.98 2.94 -6.35
C GLU A 76 -0.58 2.34 -6.39
N PHE A 77 -0.56 1.01 -6.34
CA PHE A 77 0.69 0.24 -6.34
C PHE A 77 0.53 -1.18 -6.91
N SER A 78 1.67 -1.77 -7.27
CA SER A 78 1.79 -3.18 -7.66
C SER A 78 1.77 -4.08 -6.43
N ASN A 79 0.88 -5.07 -6.42
CA ASN A 79 0.85 -6.06 -5.34
C ASN A 79 2.06 -7.01 -5.40
N GLU A 80 2.68 -7.17 -6.57
CA GLU A 80 3.94 -7.91 -6.69
C GLU A 80 5.10 -7.18 -6.01
N ASP A 81 5.20 -5.86 -6.17
CA ASP A 81 6.24 -5.06 -5.52
C ASP A 81 6.06 -5.06 -4.00
N LEU A 82 4.81 -4.98 -3.51
CA LEU A 82 4.52 -5.15 -2.08
C LEU A 82 4.92 -6.55 -1.58
N LYS A 83 4.55 -7.61 -2.32
CA LYS A 83 4.93 -8.99 -1.97
C LYS A 83 6.45 -9.15 -1.90
N ARG A 84 7.18 -8.66 -2.91
CA ARG A 84 8.64 -8.71 -2.98
C ARG A 84 9.29 -7.93 -1.83
N SER A 85 8.76 -6.75 -1.52
CA SER A 85 9.23 -5.90 -0.42
C SER A 85 9.03 -6.59 0.93
N MET A 86 7.85 -7.13 1.20
CA MET A 86 7.55 -7.85 2.43
C MET A 86 8.36 -9.15 2.56
N ALA A 87 8.59 -9.87 1.46
CA ALA A 87 9.47 -11.05 1.42
C ALA A 87 10.91 -10.68 1.81
N GLY A 88 11.42 -9.56 1.32
CA GLY A 88 12.72 -9.01 1.72
C GLY A 88 12.81 -8.66 3.21
N LEU A 89 11.68 -8.41 3.86
CA LEU A 89 11.57 -8.12 5.31
C LEU A 89 11.27 -9.37 6.15
N GLY A 90 11.22 -10.55 5.54
CA GLY A 90 10.99 -11.84 6.20
C GLY A 90 9.52 -12.19 6.44
N SER A 91 8.61 -11.61 5.66
CA SER A 91 7.21 -12.02 5.58
C SER A 91 6.91 -12.62 4.21
N THR A 92 6.42 -13.86 4.16
CA THR A 92 5.96 -14.45 2.89
C THR A 92 4.76 -13.70 2.29
N ASN A 93 4.10 -12.82 3.06
CA ASN A 93 2.94 -12.03 2.69
C ASN A 93 1.91 -12.84 1.90
N VAL A 94 1.68 -14.08 2.35
CA VAL A 94 0.78 -15.03 1.71
C VAL A 94 -0.65 -14.56 1.96
N ARG A 95 -1.39 -14.35 0.88
CA ARG A 95 -2.82 -14.06 0.93
C ARG A 95 -3.54 -15.29 1.48
N PRO A 96 -4.62 -15.16 2.28
CA PRO A 96 -5.34 -16.31 2.79
C PRO A 96 -5.70 -17.31 1.67
N PRO A 97 -5.63 -18.62 1.91
CA PRO A 97 -5.78 -19.66 0.88
C PRO A 97 -7.14 -19.62 0.14
N HIS A 98 -8.14 -18.93 0.67
CA HIS A 98 -9.47 -18.80 0.08
C HIS A 98 -9.60 -17.73 -1.02
N THR A 99 -8.50 -17.07 -1.41
CA THR A 99 -8.53 -16.12 -2.54
C THR A 99 -8.10 -16.82 -3.82
N ALA A 100 -9.08 -17.24 -4.62
CA ALA A 100 -8.87 -17.95 -5.89
C ALA A 100 -8.21 -17.10 -6.99
N THR A 101 -8.06 -15.79 -6.77
CA THR A 101 -7.64 -14.81 -7.79
C THR A 101 -6.33 -14.13 -7.43
N LYS A 102 -5.51 -13.89 -8.45
CA LYS A 102 -4.24 -13.16 -8.30
C LYS A 102 -4.53 -11.66 -8.30
N LEU A 103 -4.23 -11.01 -7.17
CA LEU A 103 -4.31 -9.56 -7.04
C LEU A 103 -3.10 -8.92 -7.74
N ILE A 104 -3.35 -8.08 -8.74
CA ILE A 104 -2.33 -7.47 -9.61
C ILE A 104 -1.96 -6.08 -9.11
N ARG A 105 -2.97 -5.22 -8.93
CA ARG A 105 -2.80 -3.85 -8.43
C ARG A 105 -3.87 -3.52 -7.40
N SER A 106 -3.50 -2.65 -6.49
CA SER A 106 -4.37 -2.11 -5.45
C SER A 106 -4.29 -0.59 -5.51
N GLY A 107 -5.43 0.06 -5.36
CA GLY A 107 -5.55 1.50 -5.34
C GLY A 107 -6.54 1.95 -4.29
N PHE A 108 -6.25 3.08 -3.68
CA PHE A 108 -7.05 3.65 -2.62
C PHE A 108 -7.39 5.07 -3.02
N LEU A 109 -8.68 5.32 -3.24
CA LEU A 109 -9.21 6.67 -3.35
C LEU A 109 -9.49 7.16 -1.94
N ILE A 110 -8.81 8.24 -1.54
CA ILE A 110 -8.80 8.73 -0.17
C ILE A 110 -9.29 10.17 -0.19
N GLU A 111 -10.27 10.46 0.66
CA GLU A 111 -10.82 11.79 0.85
C GLU A 111 -10.62 12.23 2.30
N ASP A 112 -10.12 13.45 2.48
CA ASP A 112 -9.99 14.07 3.78
C ASP A 112 -11.35 14.64 4.23
N GLN A 113 -11.84 14.20 5.39
CA GLN A 113 -13.06 14.70 6.04
C GLN A 113 -12.75 15.41 7.36
N GLY A 114 -11.52 15.89 7.55
CA GLY A 114 -11.04 16.50 8.78
C GLY A 114 -10.52 15.44 9.75
N ASP A 115 -11.41 14.94 10.61
CA ASP A 115 -11.02 14.01 11.69
C ASP A 115 -10.81 12.57 11.22
N HIS A 116 -11.24 12.26 9.99
CA HIS A 116 -11.10 10.93 9.42
C HIS A 116 -10.87 10.98 7.91
N LEU A 117 -10.28 9.91 7.39
CA LEU A 117 -10.14 9.65 5.97
C LEU A 117 -11.25 8.70 5.53
N LEU A 118 -11.97 9.06 4.47
CA LEU A 118 -12.81 8.10 3.74
C LEU A 118 -11.96 7.38 2.70
N VAL A 119 -12.12 6.07 2.62
CA VAL A 119 -11.21 5.19 1.88
C VAL A 119 -12.00 4.22 1.00
N ASP A 120 -11.98 4.44 -0.31
CA ASP A 120 -12.50 3.46 -1.27
C ASP A 120 -11.36 2.58 -1.77
N TYR A 121 -11.55 1.26 -1.68
CA TYR A 121 -10.55 0.28 -2.11
C TYR A 121 -10.91 -0.27 -3.49
N ILE A 122 -10.03 -0.02 -4.46
CA ILE A 122 -10.15 -0.49 -5.84
C ILE A 122 -9.03 -1.49 -6.10
N MET A 123 -9.35 -2.59 -6.77
CA MET A 123 -8.42 -3.69 -7.01
C MET A 123 -8.51 -4.23 -8.42
N ALA A 124 -7.37 -4.50 -9.05
CA ALA A 124 -7.31 -5.29 -10.28
C ALA A 124 -6.95 -6.74 -9.93
N GLN A 125 -7.83 -7.66 -10.29
CA GLN A 125 -7.66 -9.10 -10.06
C GLN A 125 -7.62 -9.85 -11.38
N GLN A 126 -6.80 -10.89 -11.43
CA GLN A 126 -6.72 -11.81 -12.55
C GLN A 126 -7.65 -13.01 -12.32
N TYR A 127 -8.59 -13.19 -13.25
CA TYR A 127 -9.55 -14.30 -13.35
C TYR A 127 -9.24 -15.08 -14.65
N GLY A 128 -8.48 -16.16 -14.54
CA GLY A 128 -7.92 -16.84 -15.72
C GLY A 128 -7.09 -15.88 -16.57
N ASP A 129 -7.45 -15.73 -17.84
CA ASP A 129 -6.76 -14.83 -18.78
C ASP A 129 -7.28 -13.39 -18.75
N LYS A 130 -8.33 -13.10 -17.98
CA LYS A 130 -8.93 -11.77 -17.88
C LYS A 130 -8.45 -11.04 -16.64
N THR A 131 -8.22 -9.74 -16.76
CA THR A 131 -8.06 -8.85 -15.61
C THR A 131 -9.33 -8.04 -15.43
N VAL A 132 -9.89 -8.07 -14.22
CA VAL A 132 -11.11 -7.35 -13.84
C VAL A 132 -10.76 -6.34 -12.76
N VAL A 133 -11.28 -5.12 -12.88
CA VAL A 133 -11.20 -4.10 -11.83
C VAL A 133 -12.47 -4.15 -10.99
N GLU A 134 -12.30 -4.20 -9.68
CA GLU A 134 -13.39 -4.25 -8.71
C GLU A 134 -13.28 -3.08 -7.74
N LEU A 135 -14.43 -2.56 -7.33
CA LEU A 135 -14.57 -1.66 -6.19
C LEU A 135 -15.06 -2.49 -5.01
N SER A 136 -14.40 -2.33 -3.87
CA SER A 136 -14.79 -3.00 -2.63
C SER A 136 -16.21 -2.62 -2.21
N PRO A 137 -17.10 -3.60 -1.89
CA PRO A 137 -18.43 -3.32 -1.34
C PRO A 137 -18.37 -2.82 0.10
N ALA A 138 -17.17 -2.71 0.68
CA ALA A 138 -16.92 -1.97 1.91
C ALA A 138 -16.19 -0.66 1.60
N GLN A 139 -16.66 0.43 2.21
CA GLN A 139 -15.95 1.70 2.28
C GLN A 139 -15.26 1.79 3.64
N GLY A 140 -13.95 2.05 3.61
CA GLY A 140 -13.14 2.24 4.80
C GLY A 140 -13.30 3.66 5.37
N VAL A 141 -13.11 3.74 6.68
CA VAL A 141 -13.00 4.99 7.44
C VAL A 141 -11.78 4.86 8.34
N PHE A 142 -10.79 5.72 8.16
CA PHE A 142 -9.60 5.74 9.00
C PHE A 142 -9.59 6.98 9.90
N ASP A 143 -9.63 6.75 11.20
CA ASP A 143 -9.64 7.80 12.20
C ASP A 143 -8.24 8.43 12.38
N LEU A 144 -8.13 9.74 12.18
CA LEU A 144 -6.90 10.52 12.32
C LEU A 144 -6.80 11.26 13.66
N ALA A 145 -7.84 11.22 14.50
CA ALA A 145 -7.89 12.00 15.73
C ALA A 145 -6.67 11.73 16.63
N ASP A 146 -6.21 12.78 17.31
CA ASP A 146 -5.11 12.73 18.27
C ASP A 146 -5.40 11.67 19.32
N VAL A 147 -4.44 10.77 19.54
CA VAL A 147 -4.54 9.75 20.58
C VAL A 147 -3.31 9.82 21.45
N GLU A 148 -3.58 10.09 22.72
CA GLU A 148 -2.65 9.80 23.80
C GLU A 148 -2.25 8.33 23.74
N LEU A 149 -0.99 8.02 24.08
CA LEU A 149 -0.55 6.62 24.09
C LEU A 149 -1.51 5.80 24.95
N PRO A 150 -2.07 4.70 24.42
CA PRO A 150 -3.09 3.95 25.14
C PRO A 150 -2.54 3.41 26.47
N ASP A 151 -3.33 3.55 27.54
CA ASP A 151 -3.08 2.98 28.87
C ASP A 151 -3.75 1.60 29.04
N GLY A 152 -3.40 0.88 30.11
CA GLY A 152 -4.06 -0.40 30.49
C GLY A 152 -3.43 -1.67 29.91
N SER A 153 -4.18 -2.77 29.89
CA SER A 153 -3.76 -4.05 29.30
C SER A 153 -4.24 -4.16 27.84
N ALA A 154 -3.37 -4.66 26.95
CA ALA A 154 -3.77 -5.01 25.59
C ALA A 154 -4.12 -6.50 25.52
N PRO A 155 -5.11 -6.90 24.71
CA PRO A 155 -5.14 -8.27 24.22
C PRO A 155 -3.84 -8.53 23.44
N ASN A 156 -3.16 -9.66 23.71
CA ASN A 156 -2.09 -10.11 22.83
C ASN A 156 -2.73 -10.41 21.46
N PRO A 157 -2.40 -9.66 20.39
CA PRO A 157 -3.07 -9.81 19.10
C PRO A 157 -2.67 -11.10 18.37
N PHE A 158 -1.70 -11.86 18.90
CA PHE A 158 -1.22 -13.09 18.29
C PHE A 158 -1.78 -14.31 19.03
N SER A 159 -2.45 -15.19 18.28
CA SER A 159 -2.63 -16.58 18.72
C SER A 159 -1.25 -17.23 18.84
N SER A 160 -1.13 -18.25 19.68
CA SER A 160 0.10 -19.04 19.87
C SER A 160 0.58 -19.79 18.62
N GLU A 161 -0.20 -19.75 17.54
CA GLU A 161 0.15 -20.36 16.26
C GLU A 161 1.15 -19.47 15.52
N ARG A 162 2.40 -19.94 15.44
CA ARG A 162 3.43 -19.29 14.63
C ARG A 162 3.12 -19.55 13.17
N PRO A 163 2.88 -18.52 12.33
CA PRO A 163 2.84 -18.71 10.90
C PRO A 163 4.17 -19.31 10.44
N GLU A 164 4.10 -20.43 9.73
CA GLU A 164 5.29 -21.08 9.20
C GLU A 164 6.00 -20.11 8.22
N ALA A 165 7.28 -19.84 8.49
CA ALA A 165 8.19 -18.97 7.73
C ALA A 165 8.10 -17.44 7.93
N ILE A 166 8.11 -16.95 9.19
CA ILE A 166 8.44 -15.54 9.49
C ILE A 166 9.90 -15.42 9.97
N SER A 167 10.65 -14.46 9.43
CA SER A 167 12.05 -14.20 9.80
C SER A 167 12.38 -12.69 9.77
N GLY A 168 13.62 -12.34 10.10
CA GLY A 168 14.16 -10.99 9.93
C GLY A 168 13.35 -9.90 10.64
N LYS A 169 13.17 -8.76 9.96
CA LYS A 169 12.52 -7.58 10.54
C LYS A 169 11.05 -7.82 10.89
N MET A 170 10.34 -8.67 10.15
CA MET A 170 8.97 -9.06 10.50
C MET A 170 8.93 -9.81 11.83
N GLN A 171 9.83 -10.78 12.03
CA GLN A 171 9.93 -11.51 13.30
C GLN A 171 10.26 -10.57 14.47
N GLU A 172 11.20 -9.64 14.28
CA GLU A 172 11.53 -8.62 15.27
C GLU A 172 10.33 -7.74 15.62
N HIS A 173 9.59 -7.28 14.60
CA HIS A 173 8.40 -6.46 14.77
C HIS A 173 7.31 -7.18 15.57
N LEU A 174 6.99 -8.43 15.22
CA LEU A 174 6.00 -9.23 15.96
C LEU A 174 6.47 -9.53 17.39
N THR A 175 7.75 -9.82 17.56
CA THR A 175 8.35 -10.05 18.89
C THR A 175 8.27 -8.81 19.76
N LEU A 176 8.50 -7.62 19.18
CA LEU A 176 8.35 -6.35 19.87
C LEU A 176 6.91 -6.14 20.35
N ILE A 177 5.93 -6.36 19.46
CA ILE A 177 4.50 -6.23 19.80
C ILE A 177 4.11 -7.21 20.91
N ALA A 178 4.58 -8.46 20.83
CA ALA A 178 4.25 -9.50 21.81
C ALA A 178 4.90 -9.26 23.19
N LYS A 179 6.13 -8.71 23.22
CA LYS A 179 6.89 -8.52 24.47
C LYS A 179 6.65 -7.18 25.14
N SER A 180 6.23 -6.15 24.40
CA SER A 180 5.99 -4.81 24.93
C SER A 180 4.50 -4.51 25.01
N PRO A 181 3.90 -4.43 26.21
CA PRO A 181 2.48 -4.09 26.37
C PRO A 181 2.10 -2.78 25.69
N LEU A 182 2.97 -1.76 25.75
CA LEU A 182 2.76 -0.48 25.08
C LEU A 182 2.67 -0.65 23.56
N GLU A 183 3.59 -1.38 22.95
CA GLU A 183 3.60 -1.59 21.50
C GLU A 183 2.43 -2.48 21.05
N GLY A 184 2.04 -3.46 21.87
CA GLY A 184 0.81 -4.23 21.72
C GLY A 184 -0.44 -3.35 21.65
N ARG A 185 -0.60 -2.43 22.61
CA ARG A 185 -1.72 -1.48 22.63
C ARG A 185 -1.69 -0.51 21.45
N CYS A 186 -0.52 0.05 21.13
CA CYS A 186 -0.39 0.95 19.99
C CYS A 186 -0.69 0.23 18.67
N TYR A 187 -0.25 -1.02 18.52
CA TYR A 187 -0.58 -1.84 17.35
C TYR A 187 -2.08 -2.08 17.25
N HIS A 188 -2.73 -2.50 18.33
CA HIS A 188 -4.17 -2.69 18.38
C HIS A 188 -4.92 -1.39 18.02
N ASN A 189 -4.51 -0.26 18.60
CA ASN A 189 -5.08 1.06 18.31
C ASN A 189 -5.02 1.39 16.82
N LEU A 190 -3.87 1.19 16.17
CA LEU A 190 -3.72 1.38 14.73
C LEU A 190 -4.67 0.48 13.92
N GLN A 191 -4.89 -0.77 14.35
CA GLN A 191 -5.80 -1.69 13.65
C GLN A 191 -7.27 -1.27 13.76
N VAL A 192 -7.72 -0.82 14.94
CA VAL A 192 -9.13 -0.47 15.19
C VAL A 192 -9.53 0.90 14.64
N ARG A 193 -8.55 1.76 14.32
CA ARG A 193 -8.80 3.04 13.64
C ARG A 193 -9.34 2.87 12.23
N PHE A 194 -9.01 1.78 11.55
CA PHE A 194 -9.60 1.44 10.27
C PHE A 194 -10.90 0.67 10.48
N ARG A 195 -12.01 1.38 10.37
CA ARG A 195 -13.37 0.83 10.39
C ARG A 195 -13.90 0.76 8.97
N TRP A 196 -15.01 0.07 8.77
CA TRP A 196 -15.67 0.06 7.47
C TRP A 196 -17.18 -0.02 7.60
N ARG A 197 -17.85 0.39 6.54
CA ARG A 197 -19.30 0.34 6.36
C ARG A 197 -19.64 -0.21 4.97
N PRO A 198 -20.89 -0.61 4.71
CA PRO A 198 -21.33 -0.90 3.35
C PRO A 198 -21.04 0.29 2.43
N HIS A 199 -20.49 0.03 1.25
CA HIS A 199 -20.12 1.09 0.32
C HIS A 199 -21.40 1.76 -0.23
N PRO A 200 -21.58 3.08 -0.05
CA PRO A 200 -22.83 3.76 -0.42
C PRO A 200 -23.14 3.65 -1.91
N ASP A 201 -22.14 3.87 -2.78
CA ASP A 201 -22.34 3.80 -4.24
C ASP A 201 -22.66 2.38 -4.74
N LEU A 202 -22.39 1.35 -3.93
CA LEU A 202 -22.67 -0.04 -4.28
C LEU A 202 -23.93 -0.57 -3.60
N ALA A 203 -24.73 0.28 -2.94
CA ALA A 203 -25.94 -0.16 -2.24
C ALA A 203 -26.93 -0.86 -3.16
N ARG A 204 -27.20 -0.28 -4.34
CA ARG A 204 -28.11 -0.88 -5.33
C ARG A 204 -27.58 -2.20 -5.89
N MET A 205 -26.31 -2.23 -6.26
CA MET A 205 -25.62 -3.44 -6.73
C MET A 205 -25.64 -4.55 -5.66
N SER A 206 -25.39 -4.19 -4.40
CA SER A 206 -25.42 -5.14 -3.27
C SER A 206 -26.79 -5.78 -3.10
N LEU A 207 -27.88 -5.02 -3.26
CA LEU A 207 -29.24 -5.57 -3.23
C LEU A 207 -29.47 -6.59 -4.36
N SER A 208 -29.04 -6.27 -5.57
CA SER A 208 -29.17 -7.18 -6.71
C SER A 208 -28.32 -8.45 -6.53
N GLN A 209 -27.09 -8.32 -6.03
CA GLN A 209 -26.24 -9.47 -5.69
C GLN A 209 -26.86 -10.35 -4.60
N LYS A 210 -27.45 -9.76 -3.55
CA LYS A 210 -28.11 -10.52 -2.47
C LYS A 210 -29.26 -11.38 -2.98
N ARG A 211 -29.97 -10.94 -4.03
CA ARG A 211 -31.02 -11.74 -4.69
C ARG A 211 -30.45 -12.93 -5.45
N MET A 212 -29.30 -12.75 -6.10
CA MET A 212 -28.66 -13.80 -6.91
C MET A 212 -27.91 -14.85 -6.09
N MET A 213 -27.14 -14.43 -5.08
CA MET A 213 -26.20 -15.31 -4.36
C MET A 213 -26.47 -15.42 -2.85
N GLY A 214 -27.52 -14.76 -2.35
CA GLY A 214 -27.88 -14.76 -0.94
C GLY A 214 -27.14 -13.70 -0.11
N SER A 215 -27.75 -13.33 1.02
CA SER A 215 -27.21 -12.29 1.91
C SER A 215 -25.88 -12.67 2.52
N ASP A 216 -25.76 -13.88 3.06
CA ASP A 216 -24.56 -14.32 3.78
C ASP A 216 -23.32 -14.31 2.89
N GLN A 217 -23.47 -14.68 1.62
CA GLN A 217 -22.36 -14.69 0.67
C GLN A 217 -21.88 -13.26 0.34
N VAL A 218 -22.80 -12.32 0.12
CA VAL A 218 -22.45 -10.90 -0.13
C VAL A 218 -21.77 -10.28 1.09
N GLU A 219 -22.28 -10.58 2.28
CA GLU A 219 -21.71 -10.11 3.54
C GLU A 219 -20.32 -10.68 3.79
N ALA A 220 -20.10 -11.97 3.52
CA ALA A 220 -18.79 -12.60 3.61
C ALA A 220 -17.79 -12.05 2.57
N ILE A 221 -18.23 -11.76 1.34
CA ILE A 221 -17.38 -11.07 0.34
C ILE A 221 -16.97 -9.70 0.86
N ARG A 222 -17.93 -8.93 1.40
CA ARG A 222 -17.68 -7.60 1.93
C ARG A 222 -16.68 -7.61 3.07
N GLU A 223 -16.85 -8.51 4.04
CA GLU A 223 -15.94 -8.63 5.17
C GLU A 223 -14.52 -9.00 4.71
N ARG A 224 -14.38 -9.97 3.79
CA ARG A 224 -13.07 -10.34 3.23
C ARG A 224 -12.38 -9.17 2.54
N GLN A 225 -13.09 -8.43 1.69
CA GLN A 225 -12.52 -7.29 0.98
C GLN A 225 -12.21 -6.11 1.92
N ALA A 226 -13.02 -5.91 2.97
CA ALA A 226 -12.74 -4.92 4.01
C ALA A 226 -11.47 -5.26 4.81
N MET A 227 -11.30 -6.53 5.18
CA MET A 227 -10.09 -7.00 5.87
C MET A 227 -8.84 -6.84 4.99
N GLU A 228 -8.94 -7.14 3.69
CA GLU A 228 -7.87 -6.89 2.72
C GLU A 228 -7.54 -5.40 2.63
N ALA A 229 -8.57 -4.54 2.51
CA ALA A 229 -8.42 -3.09 2.47
C ALA A 229 -7.68 -2.57 3.71
N ARG A 230 -8.11 -2.97 4.92
CA ARG A 230 -7.43 -2.61 6.18
C ARG A 230 -5.97 -3.03 6.18
N ARG A 231 -5.70 -4.29 5.80
CA ARG A 231 -4.35 -4.85 5.78
C ARG A 231 -3.44 -4.05 4.85
N LEU A 232 -3.88 -3.82 3.62
CA LEU A 232 -3.13 -3.07 2.62
C LEU A 232 -3.00 -1.58 2.97
N PHE A 233 -4.02 -1.01 3.61
CA PHE A 233 -3.96 0.35 4.12
C PHE A 233 -2.83 0.49 5.14
N ASN A 234 -2.75 -0.42 6.12
CA ASN A 234 -1.71 -0.39 7.14
C ASN A 234 -0.30 -0.73 6.60
N LEU A 235 -0.20 -1.57 5.58
CA LEU A 235 1.09 -1.97 5.00
C LEU A 235 1.65 -1.00 3.96
N ALA A 236 0.80 -0.30 3.22
CA ALA A 236 1.21 0.52 2.09
C ALA A 236 0.73 1.97 2.22
N ILE A 237 -0.55 2.20 2.49
CA ILE A 237 -1.16 3.54 2.41
C ILE A 237 -0.76 4.43 3.58
N LEU A 238 -1.04 4.03 4.82
CA LEU A 238 -0.66 4.80 6.00
C LEU A 238 0.86 5.09 6.03
N PRO A 239 1.75 4.10 5.79
CA PRO A 239 3.18 4.35 5.63
C PRO A 239 3.52 5.34 4.52
N THR A 240 2.83 5.28 3.38
CA THR A 240 3.00 6.24 2.28
C THR A 240 2.56 7.64 2.70
N LEU A 241 1.44 7.81 3.40
CA LEU A 241 1.01 9.11 3.91
C LEU A 241 2.03 9.69 4.89
N ILE A 242 2.61 8.87 5.77
CA ILE A 242 3.71 9.26 6.65
C ILE A 242 4.92 9.73 5.83
N LEU A 243 5.30 8.98 4.80
CA LEU A 243 6.44 9.31 3.93
C LEU A 243 6.21 10.57 3.10
N LEU A 244 5.02 10.79 2.56
CA LEU A 244 4.64 12.00 1.83
C LEU A 244 4.76 13.26 2.70
N ASN A 245 4.51 13.12 4.00
CA ASN A 245 4.63 14.21 4.97
C ASN A 245 6.03 14.29 5.62
N CYS A 246 6.94 13.36 5.29
CA CYS A 246 8.32 13.46 5.70
C CYS A 246 9.04 14.51 4.85
N ARG A 247 9.52 15.59 5.49
CA ARG A 247 10.12 16.76 4.80
C ARG A 247 11.32 16.46 3.89
N ASN A 248 11.96 15.30 4.06
CA ASN A 248 13.19 14.91 3.38
C ASN A 248 13.18 13.46 2.85
N ALA A 249 12.02 12.78 2.82
CA ALA A 249 11.97 11.36 2.43
C ALA A 249 11.75 11.15 0.94
N VAL A 250 10.85 11.93 0.34
CA VAL A 250 10.33 11.66 -1.00
C VAL A 250 10.47 12.87 -1.91
N GLU A 251 10.58 12.58 -3.20
CA GLU A 251 10.48 13.53 -4.30
C GLU A 251 9.24 13.15 -5.12
N ILE A 252 8.49 14.16 -5.55
CA ILE A 252 7.31 13.98 -6.36
C ILE A 252 7.65 14.46 -7.77
N ASN A 253 7.62 13.53 -8.72
CA ASN A 253 7.85 13.84 -10.13
C ASN A 253 6.53 13.87 -10.88
N SER A 254 6.18 15.02 -11.44
CA SER A 254 5.00 15.13 -12.30
C SER A 254 5.30 14.51 -13.67
N VAL A 255 4.50 13.53 -14.05
CA VAL A 255 4.57 12.84 -15.34
C VAL A 255 3.43 13.32 -16.21
N ALA A 256 3.78 13.99 -17.32
CA ALA A 256 2.82 14.49 -18.29
C ALA A 256 2.08 13.33 -19.00
N ALA A 257 0.87 13.63 -19.47
CA ALA A 257 0.10 12.70 -20.27
C ALA A 257 0.90 12.31 -21.55
N PRO A 258 0.98 11.02 -21.91
CA PRO A 258 1.82 10.58 -23.02
C PRO A 258 1.13 10.83 -24.37
N ASP A 259 1.35 12.00 -24.99
CA ASP A 259 0.69 12.44 -26.23
C ASP A 259 0.69 11.40 -27.36
N LYS A 260 1.85 10.80 -27.63
CA LYS A 260 2.00 9.80 -28.71
C LYS A 260 1.13 8.58 -28.43
N LEU A 261 1.09 8.12 -27.18
CA LEU A 261 0.29 6.98 -26.76
C LEU A 261 -1.20 7.34 -26.74
N ASN A 262 -1.56 8.55 -26.29
CA ASN A 262 -2.94 9.04 -26.29
C ASN A 262 -3.50 9.20 -27.72
N LYS A 263 -2.69 9.64 -28.69
CA LYS A 263 -3.08 9.63 -30.12
C LYS A 263 -3.36 8.21 -30.62
N GLN A 264 -2.57 7.22 -30.21
CA GLN A 264 -2.81 5.82 -30.56
C GLN A 264 -4.06 5.25 -29.89
N ARG A 265 -4.33 5.66 -28.64
CA ARG A 265 -5.53 5.26 -27.88
C ARG A 265 -6.80 5.86 -28.46
N ALA A 266 -6.77 7.13 -28.87
CA ALA A 266 -7.87 7.80 -29.56
C ALA A 266 -8.28 7.05 -30.84
N LYS A 267 -7.31 6.59 -31.64
CA LYS A 267 -7.57 5.75 -32.83
C LYS A 267 -8.25 4.41 -32.51
N LYS A 268 -8.18 3.96 -31.27
CA LYS A 268 -8.80 2.72 -30.77
C LYS A 268 -10.04 2.99 -29.91
N ASN A 269 -10.58 4.21 -29.91
CA ASN A 269 -11.68 4.65 -29.05
C ASN A 269 -11.45 4.36 -27.55
N LYS A 270 -10.18 4.38 -27.12
CA LYS A 270 -9.80 4.21 -25.72
C LYS A 270 -9.64 5.57 -25.04
N PRO A 271 -10.10 5.72 -23.78
CA PRO A 271 -9.87 6.94 -22.99
C PRO A 271 -8.38 7.31 -22.93
N PRO A 272 -8.01 8.60 -22.82
CA PRO A 272 -6.61 8.99 -22.67
C PRO A 272 -6.03 8.53 -21.33
N ILE A 273 -4.73 8.27 -21.31
CA ILE A 273 -3.95 8.16 -20.07
C ILE A 273 -3.71 9.58 -19.55
N GLY A 274 -4.12 9.82 -18.31
CA GLY A 274 -3.95 11.13 -17.65
C GLY A 274 -2.53 11.38 -17.19
N ALA A 275 -2.24 12.64 -16.86
CA ALA A 275 -1.04 12.98 -16.09
C ALA A 275 -1.13 12.38 -14.68
N TYR A 276 0.01 12.07 -14.09
CA TYR A 276 0.09 11.51 -12.75
C TYR A 276 1.36 11.98 -12.04
N ASN A 277 1.42 11.77 -10.73
CA ASN A 277 2.60 12.04 -9.93
C ASN A 277 3.26 10.71 -9.54
N GLU A 278 4.54 10.59 -9.80
CA GLU A 278 5.35 9.46 -9.35
C GLU A 278 6.04 9.83 -8.03
N ILE A 279 5.84 9.01 -7.00
CA ILE A 279 6.50 9.18 -5.71
C ILE A 279 7.81 8.39 -5.77
N ARG A 280 8.94 9.10 -5.62
CA ARG A 280 10.27 8.50 -5.53
C ARG A 280 10.92 8.84 -4.21
N ILE A 281 11.96 8.10 -3.85
CA ILE A 281 12.74 8.37 -2.64
C ILE A 281 13.79 9.42 -2.93
N LYS A 282 13.88 10.43 -2.06
CA LYS A 282 14.94 11.43 -2.08
C LYS A 282 16.17 10.89 -1.37
N LEU A 283 17.13 10.34 -2.13
CA LEU A 283 18.44 10.00 -1.59
C LEU A 283 19.32 11.24 -1.44
N ASN A 284 20.20 11.23 -0.45
CA ASN A 284 21.32 12.17 -0.46
C ASN A 284 22.29 11.82 -1.60
N ALA A 285 23.03 12.82 -2.10
CA ALA A 285 23.91 12.65 -3.26
C ALA A 285 24.99 11.57 -3.08
N ALA A 286 25.40 11.26 -1.85
CA ALA A 286 26.35 10.18 -1.57
C ALA A 286 25.73 8.80 -1.83
N ARG A 287 24.50 8.56 -1.37
CA ARG A 287 23.79 7.29 -1.62
C ARG A 287 23.25 7.18 -3.02
N GLN A 288 22.84 8.27 -3.63
CA GLN A 288 22.46 8.26 -5.04
C GLN A 288 23.65 7.77 -5.89
N ARG A 289 24.87 8.23 -5.60
CA ARG A 289 26.11 7.75 -6.24
C ARG A 289 26.42 6.28 -5.96
N MET A 290 26.15 5.79 -4.74
CA MET A 290 26.31 4.36 -4.43
C MET A 290 25.28 3.49 -5.15
N ALA A 291 24.02 3.92 -5.19
CA ALA A 291 22.93 3.23 -5.86
C ALA A 291 23.06 3.28 -7.39
N SER A 292 23.62 4.36 -7.94
CA SER A 292 23.84 4.54 -9.38
C SER A 292 25.19 3.97 -9.87
N ARG A 293 25.94 3.23 -9.04
CA ARG A 293 27.22 2.66 -9.45
C ARG A 293 26.97 1.56 -10.49
N ALA A 294 27.69 1.61 -11.61
CA ALA A 294 27.59 0.57 -12.64
C ALA A 294 27.88 -0.81 -12.02
N GLY A 295 26.91 -1.72 -12.13
CA GLY A 295 26.95 -3.06 -11.54
C GLY A 295 26.26 -3.22 -10.17
N ALA A 296 25.68 -2.16 -9.60
CA ALA A 296 24.86 -2.28 -8.39
C ALA A 296 23.60 -3.10 -8.70
N SER A 297 23.40 -4.18 -7.94
CA SER A 297 22.20 -5.01 -8.05
C SER A 297 20.98 -4.25 -7.54
N VAL A 298 19.80 -4.59 -8.07
CA VAL A 298 18.50 -4.06 -7.58
C VAL A 298 18.38 -4.25 -6.07
N ARG A 299 18.90 -5.35 -5.53
CA ARG A 299 18.93 -5.67 -4.10
C ARG A 299 19.77 -4.69 -3.28
N GLU A 300 20.94 -4.29 -3.78
CA GLU A 300 21.81 -3.30 -3.12
C GLU A 300 21.19 -1.90 -3.13
N MET A 301 20.53 -1.53 -4.23
CA MET A 301 19.77 -0.30 -4.31
C MET A 301 18.64 -0.29 -3.27
N THR A 302 17.80 -1.33 -3.24
CA THR A 302 16.71 -1.48 -2.25
C THR A 302 17.24 -1.48 -0.81
N ALA A 303 18.35 -2.17 -0.52
CA ALA A 303 18.96 -2.17 0.81
C ALA A 303 19.39 -0.76 1.29
N ALA A 304 19.91 0.08 0.39
CA ALA A 304 20.28 1.46 0.72
C ALA A 304 19.07 2.34 1.10
N TYR A 305 17.87 2.02 0.59
CA TYR A 305 16.60 2.68 0.91
C TYR A 305 15.99 2.19 2.23
N VAL A 306 16.11 0.89 2.54
CA VAL A 306 15.43 0.20 3.65
C VAL A 306 16.16 0.36 5.01
N THR A 307 17.35 0.95 5.04
CA THR A 307 18.16 1.12 6.27
C THR A 307 17.81 2.36 7.11
N GLY A 308 16.88 3.21 6.68
CA GLY A 308 16.39 4.36 7.45
C GLY A 308 15.14 4.06 8.30
N HIS A 309 14.79 4.99 9.18
CA HIS A 309 13.52 5.05 9.89
C HIS A 309 13.02 6.49 9.95
N PHE A 310 11.71 6.71 10.02
CA PHE A 310 11.21 8.05 10.26
C PHE A 310 11.36 8.42 11.74
N LYS A 311 11.51 9.72 12.00
CA LYS A 311 11.60 10.27 13.35
C LYS A 311 10.66 11.45 13.48
N VAL A 312 9.75 11.35 14.45
CA VAL A 312 8.81 12.42 14.80
C VAL A 312 9.52 13.46 15.67
N ARG A 313 9.25 14.73 15.41
CA ARG A 313 9.72 15.90 16.15
C ARG A 313 8.53 16.85 16.33
N LYS A 314 8.66 17.82 17.24
CA LYS A 314 7.71 18.94 17.37
C LYS A 314 7.46 19.64 16.02
N SER A 315 8.49 19.75 15.18
CA SER A 315 8.43 20.42 13.88
C SER A 315 7.94 19.53 12.73
N GLY A 316 7.59 18.26 12.95
CA GLY A 316 7.12 17.35 11.90
C GLY A 316 7.85 16.02 11.84
N ILE A 317 7.65 15.30 10.74
CA ILE A 317 8.25 13.99 10.49
C ILE A 317 9.45 14.13 9.54
N PHE A 318 10.52 13.41 9.85
CA PHE A 318 11.76 13.39 9.08
C PHE A 318 12.18 11.96 8.82
N TRP A 319 12.62 11.66 7.60
CA TRP A 319 13.35 10.43 7.33
C TRP A 319 14.75 10.54 7.91
N TRP A 320 15.06 9.69 8.88
CA TRP A 320 16.37 9.59 9.47
C TRP A 320 17.03 8.32 8.98
N SER A 321 18.15 8.46 8.28
CA SER A 321 19.01 7.30 8.04
C SER A 321 20.27 7.43 8.86
N PRO A 322 20.66 6.40 9.63
CA PRO A 322 21.93 6.45 10.32
C PRO A 322 23.03 6.71 9.28
N HIS A 323 23.79 7.77 9.50
CA HIS A 323 25.11 7.85 8.89
C HIS A 323 25.85 6.59 9.32
N VAL A 324 26.28 5.78 8.37
CA VAL A 324 27.45 4.95 8.59
C VAL A 324 28.57 5.96 8.83
N ARG A 325 28.88 6.26 10.10
CA ARG A 325 30.23 6.76 10.42
C ARG A 325 31.14 5.70 9.82
N MET A 326 32.05 6.10 8.93
CA MET A 326 33.04 5.23 8.30
C MET A 326 33.72 4.37 9.38
N GLY A 327 33.15 3.19 9.62
CA GLY A 327 33.72 2.10 10.37
C GLY A 327 34.05 1.08 9.30
N THR A 328 35.34 0.81 9.15
CA THR A 328 35.95 -0.23 8.33
C THR A 328 34.98 -1.32 7.89
N LEU A 329 34.85 -1.50 6.56
CA LEU A 329 34.28 -2.71 5.98
C LEU A 329 34.90 -3.94 6.69
N PRO A 330 34.12 -4.99 6.99
CA PRO A 330 34.70 -6.25 7.43
C PRO A 330 35.75 -6.70 6.40
N PRO A 331 36.96 -7.13 6.82
CA PRO A 331 38.07 -7.48 5.92
C PRO A 331 37.77 -8.67 4.99
N ASP A 332 36.60 -9.26 5.08
CA ASP A 332 36.08 -10.36 4.26
C ASP A 332 35.74 -9.93 2.82
N LEU A 333 35.34 -8.68 2.57
CA LEU A 333 34.81 -8.27 1.26
C LEU A 333 35.88 -7.83 0.25
N SER A 334 37.18 -8.00 0.55
CA SER A 334 38.28 -7.67 -0.37
C SER A 334 38.94 -8.89 -1.05
N ALA A 335 38.42 -10.11 -0.86
CA ALA A 335 38.94 -11.25 -1.59
C ALA A 335 38.28 -11.35 -2.98
N PRO A 336 39.05 -11.33 -4.09
CA PRO A 336 38.47 -11.59 -5.40
C PRO A 336 37.89 -13.01 -5.46
N PRO A 337 36.77 -13.24 -6.18
CA PRO A 337 36.15 -14.56 -6.25
C PRO A 337 37.13 -15.55 -6.85
N LYS A 338 37.46 -16.60 -6.08
CA LYS A 338 38.19 -17.77 -6.60
C LYS A 338 37.25 -18.51 -7.57
N ILE A 339 37.44 -18.26 -8.87
CA ILE A 339 36.87 -19.09 -9.93
C ILE A 339 37.43 -20.50 -9.76
N ARG A 340 36.57 -21.45 -9.38
CA ARG A 340 36.87 -22.89 -9.53
C ARG A 340 36.16 -23.38 -10.77
N LYS A 341 36.95 -23.64 -11.81
CA LYS A 341 36.55 -24.43 -12.98
C LYS A 341 36.35 -25.86 -12.50
N VAL A 342 35.14 -26.41 -12.62
CA VAL A 342 34.94 -27.85 -12.60
C VAL A 342 34.74 -28.26 -14.07
N THR A 343 35.66 -29.07 -14.57
CA THR A 343 35.61 -29.68 -15.90
C THR A 343 35.39 -31.17 -15.74
N ALA A 344 34.42 -31.67 -16.52
CA ALA A 344 33.85 -33.03 -16.60
C ALA A 344 33.13 -33.49 -15.32
#